data_AF-A0A259LPH9-F1
#
_entry.id   AF-A0A259LPH9-F1
#
_cell.length_a   1.000
_cell.length_b   1.000
_cell.length_c   1.000
_cell.angle_alpha   90.00
_cell.angle_beta   90.00
_cell.angle_gamma   90.00
#
_symmetry.space_group_name_H-M   'P 1'
#
loop_
_entity.id
_entity.type
_entity.pdbx_description
1 polymer ?
#
loop_
_entity_poly.entity_id
_entity_poly.type
_entity_poly.pdbx_seq_one_letter_code
_entity_poly.pdbx_strand_id
1 'polypeptide(L)' 'MRHLPPQLQGLRIPVVASPLFIISNPDLVIAQCKAGIVGSFPALNAREQDGEPILLCSGTTVTWAHHSLIHGDREGLKK' A
#
# COMPACT_ATOMS: atom_id res chain seq x y z
N MET A 1 17.09 -15.47 -2.90
CA MET A 1 16.01 -14.87 -2.07
C MET A 1 15.16 -15.95 -1.36
N ARG A 2 15.75 -16.99 -0.75
CA ARG A 2 14.99 -18.11 -0.13
C ARG A 2 14.61 -17.89 1.34
N HIS A 3 14.87 -16.69 1.89
CA HIS A 3 14.69 -16.39 3.32
C HIS A 3 13.63 -15.31 3.60
N LEU A 4 12.87 -14.90 2.58
CA LEU A 4 11.80 -13.92 2.76
C LEU A 4 10.49 -14.64 3.10
N PRO A 5 9.68 -14.07 4.01
CA PRO A 5 8.35 -14.59 4.30
C PRO A 5 7.48 -14.53 3.02
N PRO A 6 6.53 -15.46 2.83
CA PRO A 6 5.68 -15.54 1.63
C PRO A 6 5.05 -14.20 1.21
N GLN A 7 4.69 -13.40 2.19
CA GLN A 7 4.14 -12.04 2.09
C GLN A 7 5.00 -11.07 1.28
N LEU A 8 6.33 -11.21 1.37
CA LEU A 8 7.28 -10.34 0.69
C LEU A 8 7.85 -10.98 -0.58
N GLN A 9 7.36 -12.19 -0.93
CA GLN A 9 7.70 -12.85 -2.18
C GLN A 9 6.82 -12.26 -3.29
N GLY A 10 7.45 -11.76 -4.37
CA GLY A 10 6.74 -11.13 -5.50
C GLY A 10 6.90 -9.60 -5.60
N LEU A 11 7.55 -8.97 -4.62
CA LEU A 11 8.02 -7.59 -4.74
C LEU A 11 9.19 -7.50 -5.74
N ARG A 12 9.28 -6.38 -6.45
CA ARG A 12 10.42 -6.07 -7.33
C ARG A 12 11.70 -5.91 -6.52
N ILE A 13 11.57 -5.23 -5.38
CA ILE A 13 12.62 -5.07 -4.36
C ILE A 13 11.92 -5.22 -3.00
N PRO A 14 12.42 -6.07 -2.08
CA PRO A 14 11.77 -6.34 -0.80
C PRO A 14 12.06 -5.21 0.20
N VAL A 15 11.44 -4.04 -0.03
CA VAL A 15 11.55 -2.85 0.82
C VAL A 15 10.18 -2.29 1.17
N VAL A 16 10.13 -1.60 2.31
CA VAL A 16 8.95 -0.90 2.82
C VAL A 16 9.26 0.59 2.89
N ALA A 17 8.41 1.43 2.29
CA ALA A 17 8.52 2.88 2.43
C ALA A 17 8.18 3.29 3.88
N SER A 18 8.89 4.28 4.43
CA SER A 18 8.56 4.83 5.75
C SER A 18 7.29 5.69 5.68
N PRO A 19 6.40 5.64 6.69
CA PRO A 19 5.21 6.49 6.73
C PRO A 19 5.60 7.91 7.15
N LEU A 20 5.55 8.86 6.22
CA LEU A 20 5.96 10.25 6.43
C LEU A 20 4.74 11.19 6.43
N PHE A 21 4.48 11.87 7.53
CA PHE A 21 3.29 12.73 7.71
C PHE A 21 3.09 13.76 6.60
N ILE A 22 4.15 14.40 6.11
CA ILE A 22 4.06 15.48 5.11
C ILE A 22 4.13 14.95 3.67
N ILE A 23 4.74 13.78 3.46
CA ILE A 23 5.15 13.29 2.13
C ILE A 23 4.30 12.11 1.65
N SER A 24 3.99 11.17 2.55
CA SER A 24 3.23 9.96 2.23
C SER A 24 1.76 10.32 2.04
N ASN A 25 1.40 10.72 0.82
CA ASN A 25 0.03 10.89 0.36
C ASN A 25 -0.50 9.59 -0.28
N PRO A 26 -1.83 9.44 -0.52
CA PRO A 26 -2.39 8.24 -1.12
C PRO A 26 -1.80 7.91 -2.51
N ASP A 27 -1.64 8.91 -3.38
CA ASP A 27 -1.11 8.72 -4.75
C ASP A 27 0.31 8.14 -4.75
N LEU A 28 1.18 8.64 -3.87
CA LEU A 28 2.54 8.14 -3.71
C LEU A 28 2.54 6.69 -3.23
N VAL A 29 1.70 6.36 -2.24
CA VAL A 29 1.60 5.00 -1.71
C VAL A 29 1.12 4.03 -2.80
N ILE A 30 0.13 4.43 -3.60
CA ILE A 30 -0.34 3.64 -4.76
C ILE A 30 0.78 3.46 -5.78
N ALA A 31 1.53 4.51 -6.11
CA ALA A 31 2.64 4.45 -7.05
C ALA A 31 3.77 3.52 -6.55
N GLN A 32 4.10 3.57 -5.27
CA GLN A 32 5.07 2.67 -4.63
C GLN A 32 4.65 1.20 -4.77
N CYS A 33 3.38 0.91 -4.49
CA CYS A 33 2.81 -0.43 -4.62
C CYS A 33 2.85 -0.93 -6.08
N LYS A 34 2.48 -0.08 -7.04
CA LYS A 34 2.57 -0.38 -8.49
C LYS A 34 4.02 -0.60 -8.96
N ALA A 35 4.98 0.10 -8.36
CA ALA A 35 6.41 -0.07 -8.65
C ALA A 35 7.00 -1.38 -8.09
N GLY A 36 6.24 -2.11 -7.25
CA GLY A 36 6.62 -3.40 -6.70
C GLY A 36 7.38 -3.30 -5.38
N ILE A 37 7.10 -2.30 -4.56
CA ILE A 37 7.55 -2.21 -3.16
C ILE A 37 6.33 -2.05 -2.23
N VAL A 38 6.51 -2.18 -0.92
CA VAL A 38 5.41 -1.92 0.03
C VAL A 38 5.32 -0.42 0.31
N GLY A 39 4.21 0.22 -0.09
CA GLY A 39 3.90 1.59 0.30
C GLY A 39 3.31 1.68 1.72
N SER A 40 3.48 2.81 2.39
CA SER A 40 2.92 3.04 3.73
C SER A 40 2.39 4.46 3.91
N PHE A 41 1.27 4.56 4.62
CA PHE A 41 0.56 5.80 4.86
C PHE A 41 0.41 6.04 6.37
N PRO A 42 0.75 7.25 6.88
CA PRO A 42 0.56 7.58 8.29
C PRO A 42 -0.92 7.54 8.67
N ALA A 43 -1.27 6.77 9.70
CA ALA A 43 -2.66 6.70 10.19
C ALA A 43 -3.24 8.07 10.56
N LEU A 44 -2.40 9.02 11.01
CA LEU A 44 -2.84 10.38 11.33
C LEU A 44 -3.30 11.19 10.10
N ASN A 45 -2.89 10.79 8.89
CA ASN A 45 -3.35 11.36 7.63
C ASN A 45 -4.62 10.69 7.09
N ALA A 46 -5.07 9.60 7.71
CA ALA A 46 -6.28 8.89 7.31
C ALA A 46 -7.52 9.66 7.79
N ARG A 47 -7.79 10.80 7.14
CA ARG A 47 -9.00 11.59 7.34
C ARG A 47 -10.09 11.11 6.40
N GLU A 48 -11.30 10.97 6.94
CA GLU A 48 -12.51 10.73 6.15
C GLU A 48 -13.13 12.07 5.77
N GLN A 49 -13.62 12.17 4.55
CA GLN A 49 -14.63 13.17 4.20
C GLN A 49 -16.00 12.47 4.27
N ASP A 50 -17.06 13.20 4.61
CA ASP A 50 -18.41 12.60 4.68
C ASP A 50 -18.78 11.91 3.36
N GLY A 51 -18.99 10.60 3.41
CA GLY A 51 -19.31 9.77 2.25
C GLY A 51 -18.12 9.09 1.56
N GLU A 52 -16.88 9.42 1.92
CA GLU A 52 -15.68 8.76 1.41
C GLU A 52 -15.32 7.54 2.28
N PRO A 53 -14.90 6.40 1.68
CA PRO A 53 -14.46 5.25 2.46
C PRO A 53 -13.21 5.59 3.28
N ILE A 54 -13.15 5.11 4.54
CA ILE A 54 -11.99 5.34 5.41
C ILE A 54 -10.71 5.01 4.65
N LEU A 55 -9.75 5.95 4.59
CA LEU A 55 -8.47 5.76 3.90
C LEU A 55 -7.73 4.50 4.40
N LEU A 56 -8.00 4.13 5.67
CA LEU A 56 -7.56 2.87 6.28
C LEU A 56 -8.13 1.62 5.57
N CYS A 57 -9.40 1.63 5.15
CA CYS A 57 -10.07 0.53 4.42
C CYS A 57 -9.94 0.68 2.89
N SER A 58 -9.64 1.87 2.38
CA SER A 58 -9.34 2.13 0.96
C SER A 58 -8.00 1.51 0.51
N GLY A 59 -7.14 1.10 1.45
CA GLY A 59 -6.02 0.23 1.14
C GLY A 59 -4.63 0.86 1.15
N THR A 60 -4.51 2.09 1.65
CA THR A 60 -3.21 2.79 1.77
C THR A 60 -2.42 2.40 3.02
N THR A 61 -3.05 1.73 3.99
CA THR A 61 -2.42 1.38 5.28
C THR A 61 -2.08 -0.11 5.35
N VAL A 62 -1.29 -0.63 4.39
CA VAL A 62 -0.68 -1.98 4.43
C VAL A 62 -1.58 -3.16 3.98
N THR A 63 -2.91 -3.06 4.03
CA THR A 63 -3.76 -4.25 3.77
C THR A 63 -4.03 -4.52 2.29
N TRP A 64 -4.38 -3.51 1.48
CA TRP A 64 -4.92 -3.77 0.14
C TRP A 64 -3.86 -3.98 -0.93
N ALA A 65 -2.76 -3.23 -0.91
CA ALA A 65 -1.61 -3.53 -1.78
C ALA A 65 -1.01 -4.91 -1.49
N HIS A 66 -0.96 -5.31 -0.22
CA HIS A 66 -0.51 -6.63 0.19
C HIS A 66 -1.53 -7.72 -0.19
N HIS A 67 -2.83 -7.46 -0.05
CA HIS A 67 -3.92 -8.35 -0.49
C HIS A 67 -3.91 -8.55 -2.02
N SER A 68 -3.81 -7.47 -2.81
CA SER A 68 -3.68 -7.50 -4.27
C SER A 68 -2.43 -8.23 -4.76
N LEU A 69 -1.31 -8.10 -4.04
CA LEU A 69 -0.08 -8.82 -4.36
C LEU A 69 -0.15 -10.31 -3.99
N ILE A 70 -0.76 -10.66 -2.84
CA ILE A 70 -0.97 -12.05 -2.41
C ILE A 70 -1.97 -12.77 -3.33
N HIS A 71 -3.04 -12.09 -3.75
CA HIS A 71 -4.13 -12.67 -4.54
C HIS A 71 -3.98 -12.45 -6.06
N GLY A 72 -2.90 -11.79 -6.50
CA GLY A 72 -2.65 -11.52 -7.92
C GLY A 72 -3.60 -10.51 -8.56
N ASP A 73 -4.43 -9.82 -7.78
CA ASP A 73 -5.43 -8.86 -8.25
C ASP A 73 -4.84 -7.45 -8.38
N ARG A 74 -4.24 -7.18 -9.55
CA ARG A 74 -3.66 -5.87 -9.90
C ARG A 74 -4.69 -4.87 -10.43
N GLU A 75 -5.92 -5.31 -10.73
CA GLU A 75 -6.92 -4.51 -11.41
C GLU A 75 -7.71 -3.62 -10.45
N GLY A 76 -7.89 -4.02 -9.18
CA GLY A 76 -8.51 -3.14 -8.19
C GLY A 76 -7.65 -1.92 -7.80
N LEU A 77 -6.36 -1.86 -8.18
CA LEU A 77 -5.47 -0.69 -7.98
C LEU A 77 -5.83 0.49 -8.93
N LYS A 78 -6.92 0.33 -9.67
CA LYS A 78 -7.53 1.32 -10.56
C LYS A 78 -8.80 1.85 -9.89
N LYS A 79 -8.63 2.68 -8.87
CA LYS A 79 -9.38 3.93 -8.66
C LYS A 79 -8.82 4.60 -7.42
#